data_AF-R0J426-F1
#
_entry.id   AF-R0J426-F1
#
_cell.length_a   1.000
_cell.length_b   1.000
_cell.length_c   1.000
_cell.angle_alpha   90.00
_cell.angle_beta   90.00
_cell.angle_gamma   90.00
#
_symmetry.space_group_name_H-M   'P 1'
#
loop_
_entity.id
_entity.type
_entity.pdbx_description
1 polymer ?
#
loop_
_entity_poly.entity_id
_entity_poly.type
_entity_poly.pdbx_seq_one_letter_code
_entity_poly.pdbx_strand_id
1 'polypeptide(L)'
;MLSQRSGKAKLDDVTRILSDLQAELDANKLSVEQRRGLLEQLKVYGRSVDNADPIFTHHGLQTLGRYAFHGATTPASQEALRCIANALLLQPKTRQMLVDLGHGPHAAEKLKSDSVDDEFLAARVLFLMTYDANLDYTQLVRENQLADSINAAIQRHAQRYSTDASKPSQGHTQPMDIMALAETLKLVFNIIHFHQDLNPHFTKSIPNVFKILVQRGITQPPLAAPARELVNALLHLHLESAEGKQATFPAADPKRNAEHLVKILDKAIVAYPDKDLDDTITPVVTLLRSIYEIAPDAVQTAMQKMILPTPEERDEPLGKSDTLPSRLLNLSTSANTATLRGSISSMLFELSHKDPATFVHNVGYGFASGYLMSNNIQMPDDVIKAHAHENANDGIPINPITGQRLDKEEHVHMEPMTQEEKEREAERLFVLFERLKATGVVNVQNPVEQAYRSGRIQELPDDSD
;
A
#
# COMPACT_ATOMS: atom_id res chain seq x y z
N MET A 1 -7.84 -40.76 -4.65
CA MET A 1 -7.43 -39.79 -5.68
C MET A 1 -8.28 -40.03 -6.91
N LEU A 2 -9.10 -39.06 -7.32
CA LEU A 2 -9.87 -39.17 -8.58
C LEU A 2 -8.86 -39.06 -9.75
N SER A 3 -8.76 -40.10 -10.58
CA SER A 3 -7.95 -40.07 -11.81
C SER A 3 -8.47 -38.96 -12.72
N GLN A 4 -7.69 -37.88 -12.89
CA GLN A 4 -8.09 -36.76 -13.74
C GLN A 4 -8.01 -37.18 -15.20
N ARG A 5 -9.17 -37.28 -15.86
CA ARG A 5 -9.24 -37.48 -17.31
C ARG A 5 -8.82 -36.19 -18.02
N SER A 6 -8.28 -36.32 -19.23
CA SER A 6 -7.80 -35.20 -20.05
C SER A 6 -8.39 -35.23 -21.47
N GLY A 7 -8.31 -34.10 -22.18
CA GLY A 7 -8.81 -33.97 -23.54
C GLY A 7 -10.31 -34.24 -23.65
N LYS A 8 -10.72 -34.95 -24.71
CA LYS A 8 -12.13 -35.28 -24.97
C LYS A 8 -12.80 -36.04 -23.82
N ALA A 9 -12.08 -36.94 -23.15
CA ALA A 9 -12.62 -37.68 -22.02
C ALA A 9 -12.97 -36.80 -20.82
N LYS A 10 -12.27 -35.66 -20.64
CA LYS A 10 -12.63 -34.63 -19.65
C LYS A 10 -13.92 -33.92 -20.06
N LEU A 11 -14.02 -33.50 -21.33
CA LEU A 11 -15.20 -32.81 -21.85
C LEU A 11 -16.47 -33.66 -21.73
N ASP A 12 -16.39 -34.93 -22.12
CA ASP A 12 -17.50 -35.87 -22.06
C ASP A 12 -17.95 -36.08 -20.59
N ASP A 13 -16.99 -36.19 -19.66
CA ASP A 13 -17.30 -36.31 -18.23
C ASP A 13 -17.93 -35.04 -17.65
N VAL A 14 -17.39 -33.86 -17.95
CA VAL A 14 -17.94 -32.57 -17.49
C VAL A 14 -19.38 -32.41 -17.98
N THR A 15 -19.62 -32.71 -19.26
CA THR A 15 -20.95 -32.65 -19.87
C THR A 15 -21.91 -33.60 -19.17
N ARG A 16 -21.51 -34.86 -18.98
CA ARG A 16 -22.30 -35.87 -18.28
C ARG A 16 -22.64 -35.44 -16.86
N ILE A 17 -21.65 -34.98 -16.08
CA ILE A 17 -21.87 -34.57 -14.68
C ILE A 17 -22.86 -33.41 -14.60
N LEU A 18 -22.77 -32.41 -15.49
CA LEU A 18 -23.74 -31.30 -15.51
C LEU A 18 -25.14 -31.77 -15.89
N SER A 19 -25.27 -32.68 -16.87
CA SER A 19 -26.57 -33.28 -17.22
C SER A 19 -27.16 -34.08 -16.05
N ASP A 20 -26.34 -34.87 -15.36
CA ASP A 20 -26.75 -35.64 -14.18
C ASP A 20 -27.23 -34.70 -13.05
N LEU A 21 -26.47 -33.64 -12.77
CA LEU A 21 -26.84 -32.61 -11.79
C LEU A 21 -28.11 -31.84 -12.18
N GLN A 22 -28.31 -31.58 -13.47
CA GLN A 22 -29.52 -30.90 -13.95
C GLN A 22 -30.77 -31.78 -13.81
N ALA A 23 -30.70 -33.04 -14.25
CA ALA A 23 -31.80 -33.98 -14.10
C ALA A 23 -32.17 -34.22 -12.63
N GLU A 24 -31.17 -34.15 -11.75
CA GLU A 24 -31.34 -34.29 -10.32
C GLU A 24 -32.09 -33.11 -9.68
N LEU A 25 -31.92 -31.88 -10.18
CA LEU A 25 -32.66 -30.72 -9.65
C LEU A 25 -34.17 -30.91 -9.74
N ASP A 26 -34.63 -31.63 -10.76
CA ASP A 26 -36.06 -31.91 -10.99
C ASP A 26 -36.52 -33.18 -10.25
N ALA A 27 -35.62 -34.14 -10.01
CA ALA A 27 -35.95 -35.47 -9.50
C ALA A 27 -35.66 -35.70 -8.00
N ASN A 28 -34.71 -34.96 -7.41
CA ASN A 28 -34.31 -35.00 -6.00
C ASN A 28 -33.95 -36.42 -5.46
N LYS A 29 -33.26 -37.26 -6.25
CA LYS A 29 -32.93 -38.66 -5.98
C LYS A 29 -31.54 -38.90 -5.34
N LEU A 30 -30.58 -38.00 -5.53
CA LEU A 30 -29.22 -38.10 -5.03
C LEU A 30 -29.11 -37.62 -3.58
N SER A 31 -28.32 -38.35 -2.78
CA SER A 31 -27.91 -37.91 -1.43
C SER A 31 -27.01 -36.67 -1.47
N VAL A 32 -26.92 -35.95 -0.35
CA VAL A 32 -26.06 -34.76 -0.20
C VAL A 32 -24.59 -35.09 -0.49
N GLU A 33 -24.12 -36.26 -0.05
CA GLU A 33 -22.76 -36.75 -0.28
C GLU A 33 -22.48 -37.05 -1.76
N GLN A 34 -23.44 -37.63 -2.47
CA GLN A 34 -23.30 -37.88 -3.91
C GLN A 34 -23.26 -36.57 -4.71
N ARG A 35 -24.14 -35.62 -4.37
CA ARG A 35 -24.10 -34.26 -4.96
C ARG A 35 -22.77 -33.58 -4.71
N ARG A 36 -22.28 -33.64 -3.47
CA ARG A 36 -20.96 -33.10 -3.10
C ARG A 36 -19.86 -33.73 -3.96
N GLY A 37 -19.84 -35.06 -4.13
CA GLY A 37 -18.82 -35.75 -4.92
C GLY A 37 -18.81 -35.33 -6.39
N LEU A 38 -19.99 -35.18 -7.01
CA LEU A 38 -20.11 -34.71 -8.39
C LEU A 38 -19.63 -33.26 -8.54
N LEU A 39 -20.04 -32.37 -7.63
CA LEU A 39 -19.63 -30.97 -7.64
C LEU A 39 -18.14 -30.79 -7.33
N GLU A 40 -17.56 -31.62 -6.45
CA GLU A 40 -16.13 -31.63 -6.19
C GLU A 40 -15.34 -32.04 -7.44
N GLN A 41 -15.80 -33.06 -8.17
CA GLN A 41 -15.19 -33.46 -9.44
C GLN A 41 -15.29 -32.33 -10.49
N LEU A 42 -16.44 -31.66 -10.58
CA LEU A 42 -16.63 -30.49 -11.43
C LEU A 42 -15.68 -29.34 -11.06
N LYS A 43 -15.52 -29.03 -9.77
CA LYS A 43 -14.59 -28.01 -9.27
C LYS A 43 -13.17 -28.31 -9.74
N VAL A 44 -12.74 -29.57 -9.64
CA VAL A 44 -11.40 -30.00 -10.06
C VAL A 44 -11.23 -29.82 -11.57
N TYR A 45 -12.22 -30.24 -12.38
CA TYR A 45 -12.17 -30.03 -13.83
C TYR A 45 -12.23 -28.55 -14.23
N GLY A 46 -12.97 -27.73 -13.48
CA GLY A 46 -13.10 -26.29 -13.68
C GLY A 46 -11.91 -25.45 -13.22
N ARG A 47 -10.77 -26.06 -12.83
CA ARG A 47 -9.51 -25.34 -12.57
C ARG A 47 -8.81 -24.87 -13.84
N SER A 48 -9.14 -25.44 -14.99
CA SER A 48 -8.65 -25.01 -16.30
C SER A 48 -9.80 -24.94 -17.30
N VAL A 49 -9.70 -24.02 -18.25
CA VAL A 49 -10.72 -23.83 -19.30
C VAL A 49 -10.72 -25.02 -20.26
N ASP A 50 -9.56 -25.61 -20.52
CA ASP A 50 -9.38 -26.69 -21.50
C ASP A 50 -10.33 -27.85 -21.26
N ASN A 51 -11.19 -28.13 -22.24
CA ASN A 51 -12.16 -29.24 -22.20
C ASN A 51 -13.11 -29.17 -20.99
N ALA A 52 -13.38 -27.98 -20.48
CA ALA A 52 -14.34 -27.71 -19.40
C ALA A 52 -15.39 -26.65 -19.79
N ASP A 53 -15.48 -26.33 -21.09
CA ASP A 53 -16.39 -25.33 -21.67
C ASP A 53 -17.82 -25.37 -21.12
N PRO A 54 -18.46 -26.54 -20.91
CA PRO A 54 -19.85 -26.59 -20.42
C PRO A 54 -20.08 -25.88 -19.08
N ILE A 55 -19.06 -25.80 -18.20
CA ILE A 55 -19.14 -25.11 -16.91
C ILE A 55 -19.33 -23.60 -17.09
N PHE A 56 -18.69 -23.03 -18.12
CA PHE A 56 -18.63 -21.59 -18.36
C PHE A 56 -19.75 -21.08 -19.29
N THR A 57 -20.82 -21.86 -19.44
CA THR A 57 -22.01 -21.51 -20.24
C THR A 57 -23.13 -21.00 -19.34
N HIS A 58 -24.09 -20.26 -19.93
CA HIS A 58 -25.28 -19.82 -19.21
C HIS A 58 -26.03 -20.98 -18.54
N HIS A 59 -26.19 -22.10 -19.24
CA HIS A 59 -26.82 -23.30 -18.68
C HIS A 59 -26.01 -23.89 -17.53
N GLY A 60 -24.69 -24.04 -17.69
CA GLY A 60 -23.82 -24.54 -16.62
C GLY A 60 -23.88 -23.69 -15.35
N LEU A 61 -23.83 -22.37 -15.50
CA LEU A 61 -23.95 -21.43 -14.38
C LEU A 61 -25.34 -21.44 -13.75
N GLN A 62 -26.40 -21.62 -14.53
CA GLN A 62 -27.75 -21.76 -14.00
C GLN A 62 -27.88 -23.02 -13.12
N THR A 63 -27.37 -24.16 -13.58
CA THR A 63 -27.36 -25.41 -12.79
C THR A 63 -26.55 -25.22 -11.51
N LEU A 64 -25.32 -24.69 -11.61
CA LEU A 64 -24.45 -24.47 -10.45
C LEU A 64 -25.04 -23.45 -9.48
N GLY A 65 -25.58 -22.34 -9.98
CA GLY A 65 -26.26 -21.32 -9.20
C GLY A 65 -27.43 -21.89 -8.41
N ARG A 66 -28.16 -22.85 -9.00
CA ARG A 66 -29.24 -23.53 -8.29
C ARG A 66 -28.76 -24.31 -7.06
N TYR A 67 -27.65 -25.04 -7.18
CA TYR A 67 -27.06 -25.77 -6.05
C TYR A 67 -26.34 -24.86 -5.04
N ALA A 68 -25.76 -23.75 -5.51
CA ALA A 68 -25.01 -22.82 -4.68
C ALA A 68 -25.91 -21.99 -3.75
N PHE A 69 -27.05 -21.52 -4.28
CA PHE A 69 -27.84 -20.48 -3.68
C PHE A 69 -29.23 -20.90 -3.18
N HIS A 70 -29.83 -21.96 -3.72
CA HIS A 70 -31.15 -22.39 -3.25
C HIS A 70 -31.06 -23.42 -2.12
N GLY A 71 -31.92 -23.26 -1.13
CA GLY A 71 -32.03 -24.17 0.01
C GLY A 71 -30.99 -23.93 1.10
N ALA A 72 -30.79 -24.93 1.95
CA ALA A 72 -29.88 -24.84 3.08
C ALA A 72 -28.41 -24.86 2.65
N THR A 73 -27.55 -24.18 3.42
CA THR A 73 -26.10 -24.34 3.27
C THR A 73 -25.73 -25.80 3.54
N THR A 74 -25.11 -26.41 2.54
CA THR A 74 -24.57 -27.78 2.59
C THR A 74 -23.15 -27.80 2.02
N PRO A 75 -22.34 -28.83 2.34
CA PRO A 75 -21.04 -29.02 1.69
C PRO A 75 -21.14 -29.05 0.15
N ALA A 76 -22.25 -29.58 -0.40
CA ALA A 76 -22.51 -29.54 -1.83
C ALA A 76 -22.68 -28.09 -2.35
N SER A 77 -23.44 -27.24 -1.65
CA SER A 77 -23.61 -25.83 -2.03
C SER A 77 -22.28 -25.07 -2.05
N GLN A 78 -21.36 -25.37 -1.13
CA GLN A 78 -20.03 -24.77 -1.08
C GLN A 78 -19.14 -25.23 -2.24
N GLU A 79 -19.20 -26.50 -2.62
CA GLU A 79 -18.52 -27.00 -3.82
C GLU A 79 -19.06 -26.34 -5.11
N ALA A 80 -20.38 -26.12 -5.19
CA ALA A 80 -20.97 -25.37 -6.30
C ALA A 80 -20.47 -23.93 -6.35
N LEU A 81 -20.40 -23.22 -5.21
CA LEU A 81 -19.81 -21.88 -5.13
C LEU A 81 -18.34 -21.86 -5.55
N ARG A 82 -17.56 -22.89 -5.21
CA ARG A 82 -16.17 -23.04 -5.68
C ARG A 82 -16.10 -23.19 -7.20
N CYS A 83 -17.00 -23.97 -7.82
CA CYS A 83 -17.11 -24.05 -9.28
C CYS A 83 -17.43 -22.68 -9.90
N ILE A 84 -18.39 -21.95 -9.33
CA ILE A 84 -18.77 -20.61 -9.80
C ILE A 84 -17.59 -19.64 -9.67
N ALA A 85 -16.93 -19.58 -8.51
CA ALA A 85 -15.78 -18.71 -8.31
C ALA A 85 -14.64 -18.97 -9.30
N ASN A 86 -14.36 -20.24 -9.62
CA ASN A 86 -13.40 -20.59 -10.67
C ASN A 86 -13.87 -20.13 -12.05
N ALA A 87 -15.16 -20.28 -12.37
CA ALA A 87 -15.72 -19.78 -13.62
C ALA A 87 -15.54 -18.27 -13.78
N LEU A 88 -15.92 -17.50 -12.76
CA LEU A 88 -15.81 -16.04 -12.72
C LEU A 88 -14.36 -15.55 -12.83
N LEU A 89 -13.42 -16.30 -12.26
CA LEU A 89 -11.99 -15.98 -12.31
C LEU A 89 -11.38 -16.28 -13.69
N LEU A 90 -11.67 -17.45 -14.26
CA LEU A 90 -11.04 -17.92 -15.50
C LEU A 90 -11.67 -17.35 -16.77
N GLN A 91 -12.95 -16.96 -16.73
CA GLN A 91 -13.71 -16.52 -17.89
C GLN A 91 -14.52 -15.26 -17.56
N PRO A 92 -14.01 -14.04 -17.85
CA PRO A 92 -14.68 -12.78 -17.49
C PRO A 92 -16.15 -12.69 -17.94
N LYS A 93 -16.50 -13.25 -19.10
CA LYS A 93 -17.87 -13.31 -19.62
C LYS A 93 -18.88 -13.95 -18.66
N THR A 94 -18.42 -14.85 -17.78
CA THR A 94 -19.29 -15.57 -16.84
C THR A 94 -19.78 -14.68 -15.69
N ARG A 95 -19.10 -13.55 -15.44
CA ARG A 95 -19.49 -12.59 -14.40
C ARG A 95 -20.83 -11.94 -14.73
N GLN A 96 -20.94 -11.37 -15.94
CA GLN A 96 -22.20 -10.83 -16.42
C GLN A 96 -23.29 -11.90 -16.53
N MET A 97 -22.95 -13.11 -17.00
CA MET A 97 -23.93 -14.22 -17.04
C MET A 97 -24.49 -14.56 -15.66
N LEU A 98 -23.67 -14.55 -14.60
CA LEU A 98 -24.14 -14.84 -13.25
C LEU A 98 -25.02 -13.71 -12.69
N VAL A 99 -24.71 -12.46 -13.04
CA VAL A 99 -25.55 -11.29 -12.72
C VAL A 99 -26.90 -11.38 -13.45
N ASP A 100 -26.90 -11.70 -14.75
CA ASP A 100 -28.11 -11.86 -15.57
C ASP A 100 -29.02 -12.98 -15.06
N LEU A 101 -28.44 -14.03 -14.47
CA LEU A 101 -29.15 -15.12 -13.78
C LEU A 101 -29.78 -14.68 -12.44
N GLY A 102 -29.56 -13.45 -11.99
CA GLY A 102 -30.12 -12.90 -10.76
C GLY A 102 -29.43 -13.41 -9.49
N HIS A 103 -28.20 -13.91 -9.57
CA HIS A 103 -27.51 -14.51 -8.41
C HIS A 103 -26.74 -13.51 -7.54
N GLY A 104 -26.72 -12.21 -7.89
CA GLY A 104 -26.15 -11.14 -7.05
C GLY A 104 -26.77 -11.05 -5.65
N PRO A 105 -28.09 -10.83 -5.53
CA PRO A 105 -28.80 -10.81 -4.23
C PRO A 105 -28.60 -12.10 -3.43
N HIS A 106 -28.59 -13.25 -4.10
CA HIS A 106 -28.37 -14.53 -3.46
C HIS A 106 -26.97 -14.64 -2.82
N ALA A 107 -25.94 -14.13 -3.49
CA ALA A 107 -24.59 -14.07 -2.91
C ALA A 107 -24.50 -13.10 -1.72
N ALA A 108 -25.21 -11.96 -1.78
CA ALA A 108 -25.32 -11.04 -0.64
C ALA A 108 -26.02 -11.69 0.57
N GLU A 109 -27.11 -12.43 0.35
CA GLU A 109 -27.79 -13.19 1.42
C GLU A 109 -26.88 -14.28 1.99
N LYS A 110 -26.09 -14.96 1.15
CA LYS A 110 -25.15 -16.00 1.62
C LYS A 110 -24.09 -15.44 2.57
N LEU A 111 -23.69 -14.18 2.40
CA LEU A 111 -22.69 -13.51 3.25
C LEU A 111 -23.17 -13.28 4.69
N LYS A 112 -24.49 -13.34 4.94
CA LYS A 112 -25.06 -13.26 6.30
C LYS A 112 -24.73 -14.47 7.16
N SER A 113 -24.30 -15.58 6.55
CA SER A 113 -23.90 -16.80 7.26
C SER A 113 -22.77 -16.54 8.25
N ASP A 114 -22.78 -17.25 9.38
CA ASP A 114 -21.69 -17.27 10.36
C ASP A 114 -20.55 -18.25 9.98
N SER A 115 -20.74 -19.02 8.91
CA SER A 115 -19.73 -19.94 8.39
C SER A 115 -18.60 -19.20 7.67
N VAL A 116 -17.35 -19.45 8.07
CA VAL A 116 -16.16 -18.85 7.46
C VAL A 116 -16.00 -19.28 5.99
N ASP A 117 -16.35 -20.54 5.66
CA ASP A 117 -16.35 -21.02 4.28
C ASP A 117 -17.38 -20.28 3.42
N ASP A 118 -18.59 -20.05 3.95
CA ASP A 118 -19.63 -19.31 3.24
C ASP A 118 -19.21 -17.84 3.06
N GLU A 119 -18.62 -17.24 4.09
CA GLU A 119 -18.08 -15.89 4.03
C GLU A 119 -17.04 -15.76 2.92
N PHE A 120 -16.03 -16.63 2.91
CA PHE A 120 -14.98 -16.65 1.89
C PHE A 120 -15.58 -16.78 0.48
N LEU A 121 -16.48 -17.74 0.28
CA LEU A 121 -17.04 -18.02 -1.05
C LEU A 121 -17.99 -16.92 -1.54
N ALA A 122 -18.86 -16.41 -0.67
CA ALA A 122 -19.77 -15.32 -1.00
C ALA A 122 -19.01 -14.03 -1.28
N ALA A 123 -18.05 -13.66 -0.41
CA ALA A 123 -17.20 -12.50 -0.61
C ALA A 123 -16.39 -12.60 -1.91
N ARG A 124 -15.85 -13.79 -2.23
CA ARG A 124 -15.12 -14.03 -3.49
C ARG A 124 -16.01 -13.86 -4.72
N VAL A 125 -17.21 -14.43 -4.70
CA VAL A 125 -18.15 -14.33 -5.83
C VAL A 125 -18.59 -12.90 -6.06
N LEU A 126 -18.96 -12.18 -4.99
CA LEU A 126 -19.28 -10.74 -5.07
C LEU A 126 -18.07 -9.96 -5.58
N PHE A 127 -16.88 -10.14 -4.98
CA PHE A 127 -15.66 -9.46 -5.41
C PHE A 127 -15.38 -9.65 -6.89
N LEU A 128 -15.50 -10.87 -7.43
CA LEU A 128 -15.28 -11.11 -8.85
C LEU A 128 -16.33 -10.40 -9.74
N MET A 129 -17.57 -10.27 -9.28
CA MET A 129 -18.62 -9.52 -9.98
C MET A 129 -18.48 -7.99 -9.87
N THR A 130 -17.50 -7.47 -9.13
CA THR A 130 -17.16 -6.03 -9.20
C THR A 130 -16.43 -5.64 -10.49
N TYR A 131 -15.90 -6.62 -11.24
CA TYR A 131 -15.15 -6.40 -12.48
C TYR A 131 -15.93 -6.92 -13.69
N ASP A 132 -15.98 -6.14 -14.77
CA ASP A 132 -16.58 -6.54 -16.06
C ASP A 132 -18.03 -7.08 -15.94
N ALA A 133 -18.80 -6.58 -14.97
CA ALA A 133 -20.21 -6.91 -14.77
C ALA A 133 -20.98 -5.70 -14.20
N ASN A 134 -22.28 -5.64 -14.44
CA ASN A 134 -23.15 -4.51 -14.07
C ASN A 134 -23.97 -4.75 -12.78
N LEU A 135 -23.42 -5.48 -11.81
CA LEU A 135 -24.12 -5.76 -10.55
C LEU A 135 -24.38 -4.46 -9.76
N ASP A 136 -25.63 -4.22 -9.39
CA ASP A 136 -26.03 -3.03 -8.63
C ASP A 136 -25.72 -3.20 -7.13
N TYR A 137 -24.53 -2.78 -6.71
CA TYR A 137 -24.14 -2.80 -5.29
C TYR A 137 -24.96 -1.85 -4.42
N THR A 138 -25.48 -0.76 -4.99
CA THR A 138 -26.35 0.17 -4.25
C THR A 138 -27.66 -0.52 -3.88
N GLN A 139 -28.24 -1.31 -4.80
CA GLN A 139 -29.38 -2.17 -4.51
C GLN A 139 -29.03 -3.21 -3.43
N LEU A 140 -27.89 -3.90 -3.54
CA LEU A 140 -27.49 -4.92 -2.55
C LEU A 140 -27.29 -4.35 -1.15
N VAL A 141 -26.74 -3.14 -1.02
CA VAL A 141 -26.61 -2.47 0.28
C VAL A 141 -27.99 -2.12 0.85
N ARG A 142 -28.92 -1.65 0.01
CA ARG A 142 -30.27 -1.22 0.43
C ARG A 142 -31.20 -2.37 0.77
N GLU A 143 -31.25 -3.39 -0.08
CA GLU A 143 -32.26 -4.45 -0.03
C GLU A 143 -31.75 -5.72 0.66
N ASN A 144 -30.47 -6.06 0.46
CA ASN A 144 -29.86 -7.28 1.00
C ASN A 144 -28.99 -7.03 2.24
N GLN A 145 -28.89 -5.78 2.71
CA GLN A 145 -28.06 -5.42 3.87
C GLN A 145 -26.60 -5.86 3.69
N LEU A 146 -26.08 -5.74 2.46
CA LEU A 146 -24.72 -6.20 2.13
C LEU A 146 -23.66 -5.54 3.02
N ALA A 147 -23.75 -4.22 3.24
CA ALA A 147 -22.80 -3.50 4.07
C ALA A 147 -22.83 -3.95 5.54
N ASP A 148 -24.02 -4.21 6.10
CA ASP A 148 -24.15 -4.71 7.46
C ASP A 148 -23.54 -6.11 7.60
N SER A 149 -23.75 -6.97 6.61
CA SER A 149 -23.18 -8.33 6.57
C SER A 149 -21.65 -8.31 6.52
N ILE A 150 -21.08 -7.42 5.70
CA ILE A 150 -19.63 -7.20 5.61
C ILE A 150 -19.07 -6.65 6.93
N ASN A 151 -19.71 -5.64 7.52
CA ASN A 151 -19.30 -5.07 8.80
C ASN A 151 -19.33 -6.13 9.91
N ALA A 152 -20.38 -6.97 9.94
CA ALA A 152 -20.50 -8.08 10.88
C ALA A 152 -19.39 -9.12 10.69
N ALA A 153 -19.07 -9.49 9.44
CA ALA A 153 -17.96 -10.39 9.13
C ALA A 153 -16.61 -9.86 9.65
N ILE A 154 -16.28 -8.61 9.35
CA ILE A 154 -15.03 -7.97 9.85
C ILE A 154 -15.03 -7.90 11.38
N GLN A 155 -16.17 -7.61 12.01
CA GLN A 155 -16.32 -7.61 13.46
C GLN A 155 -16.09 -9.00 14.06
N ARG A 156 -16.62 -10.08 13.47
CA ARG A 156 -16.40 -11.47 13.91
C ARG A 156 -14.92 -11.84 13.89
N HIS A 157 -14.18 -11.41 12.87
CA HIS A 157 -12.72 -11.59 12.82
C HIS A 157 -12.01 -10.79 13.92
N ALA A 158 -12.40 -9.53 14.12
CA ALA A 158 -11.83 -8.69 15.16
C ALA A 158 -12.09 -9.20 16.59
N GLN A 159 -13.20 -9.88 16.84
CA GLN A 159 -13.53 -10.50 18.14
C GLN A 159 -12.56 -11.63 18.53
N ARG A 160 -11.89 -12.26 17.56
CA ARG A 160 -10.90 -13.33 17.81
C ARG A 160 -9.60 -12.79 18.39
N TYR A 161 -9.35 -11.49 18.28
CA TYR A 161 -8.21 -10.83 18.90
C TYR A 161 -8.56 -10.34 20.30
N SER A 162 -7.73 -10.73 21.26
CA SER A 162 -7.77 -10.24 22.63
C SER A 162 -7.59 -8.72 22.66
N THR A 163 -8.31 -8.05 23.56
CA THR A 163 -8.06 -6.64 23.88
C THR A 163 -6.87 -6.48 24.83
N ASP A 164 -6.52 -7.54 25.56
CA ASP A 164 -5.43 -7.57 26.52
C ASP A 164 -4.09 -7.88 25.83
N ALA A 165 -3.18 -6.90 25.85
CA ALA A 165 -1.85 -6.99 25.26
C ALA A 165 -0.92 -8.00 25.97
N SER A 166 -1.27 -8.44 27.19
CA SER A 166 -0.49 -9.41 27.96
C SER A 166 -0.67 -10.86 27.49
N LYS A 167 -1.70 -11.13 26.68
CA LYS A 167 -1.98 -12.44 26.10
C LYS A 167 -1.74 -12.36 24.60
N PRO A 168 -0.72 -13.04 24.04
CA PRO A 168 -0.57 -13.14 22.59
C PRO A 168 -1.85 -13.79 22.06
N SER A 169 -2.64 -13.01 21.33
CA SER A 169 -3.86 -13.54 20.75
C SER A 169 -3.48 -14.55 19.69
N GLN A 170 -3.92 -15.81 19.83
CA GLN A 170 -3.87 -16.80 18.76
C GLN A 170 -4.93 -16.49 17.67
N GLY A 171 -5.13 -15.21 17.37
CA GLY A 171 -6.11 -14.77 16.38
C GLY A 171 -5.64 -15.14 14.98
N HIS A 172 -6.51 -15.81 14.21
CA HIS A 172 -6.25 -16.23 12.82
C HIS A 172 -5.08 -17.20 12.63
N THR A 173 -5.08 -18.31 13.37
CA THR A 173 -4.17 -19.44 13.10
C THR A 173 -4.64 -20.32 11.94
N GLN A 174 -5.94 -20.31 11.62
CA GLN A 174 -6.49 -21.14 10.56
C GLN A 174 -6.40 -20.43 9.19
N PRO A 175 -5.87 -21.10 8.16
CA PRO A 175 -5.74 -20.51 6.83
C PRO A 175 -7.06 -19.97 6.25
N MET A 176 -8.18 -20.66 6.49
CA MET A 176 -9.48 -20.26 5.95
C MET A 176 -9.96 -18.92 6.53
N ASP A 177 -9.66 -18.63 7.80
CA ASP A 177 -10.01 -17.36 8.43
C ASP A 177 -9.28 -16.18 7.78
N ILE A 178 -8.00 -16.39 7.43
CA ILE A 178 -7.18 -15.40 6.74
C ILE A 178 -7.73 -15.17 5.34
N MET A 179 -8.07 -16.25 4.62
CA MET A 179 -8.63 -16.17 3.28
C MET A 179 -9.99 -15.46 3.25
N ALA A 180 -10.90 -15.81 4.17
CA ALA A 180 -12.21 -15.17 4.29
C ALA A 180 -12.08 -13.67 4.56
N LEU A 181 -11.29 -13.29 5.57
CA LEU A 181 -11.06 -11.89 5.90
C LEU A 181 -10.44 -11.13 4.71
N ALA A 182 -9.46 -11.73 4.02
CA ALA A 182 -8.82 -11.10 2.87
C ALA A 182 -9.82 -10.85 1.72
N GLU A 183 -10.69 -11.81 1.40
CA GLU A 183 -11.72 -11.60 0.36
C GLU A 183 -12.78 -10.57 0.80
N THR A 184 -13.19 -10.57 2.07
CA THR A 184 -14.11 -9.56 2.60
C THR A 184 -13.51 -8.14 2.53
N LEU A 185 -12.21 -7.98 2.85
CA LEU A 185 -11.52 -6.69 2.76
C LEU A 185 -11.34 -6.22 1.30
N LYS A 186 -11.02 -7.13 0.38
CA LYS A 186 -10.95 -6.84 -1.06
C LYS A 186 -12.31 -6.42 -1.61
N LEU A 187 -13.39 -7.06 -1.15
CA LEU A 187 -14.75 -6.70 -1.53
C LEU A 187 -15.09 -5.27 -1.06
N VAL A 188 -14.82 -4.94 0.21
CA VAL A 188 -15.01 -3.57 0.72
C VAL A 188 -14.23 -2.55 -0.10
N PHE A 189 -12.95 -2.83 -0.34
CA PHE A 189 -12.09 -1.97 -1.15
C PHE A 189 -12.71 -1.68 -2.51
N ASN A 190 -13.12 -2.72 -3.25
CA ASN A 190 -13.69 -2.55 -4.58
C ASN A 190 -15.04 -1.84 -4.56
N ILE A 191 -15.93 -2.17 -3.62
CA ILE A 191 -17.24 -1.50 -3.51
C ILE A 191 -17.03 -0.01 -3.31
N ILE A 192 -16.17 0.41 -2.37
CA ILE A 192 -15.93 1.84 -2.11
C ILE A 192 -15.23 2.51 -3.29
N HIS A 193 -14.28 1.82 -3.93
CA HIS A 193 -13.55 2.35 -5.09
C HIS A 193 -14.50 2.68 -6.25
N PHE A 194 -15.45 1.80 -6.57
CA PHE A 194 -16.40 1.99 -7.67
C PHE A 194 -17.68 2.75 -7.27
N HIS A 195 -18.07 2.72 -6.00
CA HIS A 195 -19.28 3.32 -5.45
C HIS A 195 -18.96 4.14 -4.19
N GLN A 196 -18.35 5.31 -4.38
CA GLN A 196 -17.89 6.17 -3.29
C GLN A 196 -19.03 6.64 -2.36
N ASP A 197 -20.26 6.72 -2.87
CA ASP A 197 -21.47 7.06 -2.12
C ASP A 197 -21.82 6.02 -1.02
N LEU A 198 -21.37 4.78 -1.19
CA LEU A 198 -21.62 3.70 -0.23
C LEU A 198 -20.63 3.69 0.95
N ASN A 199 -19.55 4.48 0.89
CA ASN A 199 -18.49 4.52 1.90
C ASN A 199 -19.00 4.70 3.35
N PRO A 200 -19.95 5.62 3.64
CA PRO A 200 -20.45 5.81 5.01
C PRO A 200 -21.06 4.56 5.65
N HIS A 201 -21.52 3.59 4.86
CA HIS A 201 -22.06 2.33 5.39
C HIS A 201 -20.98 1.41 5.97
N PHE A 202 -19.70 1.63 5.66
CA PHE A 202 -18.58 0.78 6.11
C PHE A 202 -17.79 1.38 7.28
N THR A 203 -18.16 2.55 7.79
CA THR A 203 -17.46 3.23 8.91
C THR A 203 -17.31 2.36 10.16
N LYS A 204 -18.31 1.49 10.43
CA LYS A 204 -18.28 0.52 11.54
C LYS A 204 -17.14 -0.50 11.45
N SER A 205 -16.56 -0.71 10.26
CA SER A 205 -15.42 -1.60 10.07
C SER A 205 -14.10 -0.99 10.53
N ILE A 206 -13.94 0.34 10.50
CA ILE A 206 -12.67 1.03 10.83
C ILE A 206 -12.05 0.57 12.16
N PRO A 207 -12.75 0.60 13.32
CA PRO A 207 -12.15 0.20 14.59
C PRO A 207 -11.79 -1.29 14.61
N ASN A 208 -12.55 -2.14 13.91
CA ASN A 208 -12.30 -3.57 13.83
C ASN A 208 -11.06 -3.87 12.97
N VAL A 209 -10.90 -3.16 11.84
CA VAL A 209 -9.72 -3.27 10.97
C VAL A 209 -8.46 -2.83 11.70
N PHE A 210 -8.46 -1.69 12.40
CA PHE A 210 -7.33 -1.29 13.24
C PHE A 210 -7.04 -2.28 14.37
N LYS A 211 -8.09 -2.79 15.04
CA LYS A 211 -7.91 -3.80 16.09
C LYS A 211 -7.19 -5.05 15.57
N ILE A 212 -7.60 -5.58 14.42
CA ILE A 212 -6.96 -6.74 13.78
C ILE A 212 -5.50 -6.40 13.43
N LEU A 213 -5.27 -5.27 12.76
CA LEU A 213 -3.94 -4.85 12.31
C LEU A 213 -2.95 -4.75 13.48
N VAL A 214 -3.34 -4.06 14.55
CA VAL A 214 -2.46 -3.82 15.71
C VAL A 214 -2.26 -5.09 16.55
N GLN A 215 -3.32 -5.85 16.83
CA GLN A 215 -3.25 -7.00 17.73
C GLN A 215 -2.57 -8.23 17.10
N ARG A 216 -2.61 -8.35 15.76
CA ARG A 216 -1.86 -9.38 15.05
C ARG A 216 -0.34 -9.18 15.14
N GLY A 217 0.10 -7.94 15.31
CA GLY A 217 1.52 -7.60 15.28
C GLY A 217 2.10 -7.65 13.86
N ILE A 218 3.40 -7.38 13.77
CA ILE A 218 4.14 -7.33 12.50
C ILE A 218 4.65 -8.73 12.19
N THR A 219 4.14 -9.34 11.12
CA THR A 219 4.59 -10.65 10.65
C THR A 219 5.94 -10.58 9.94
N GLN A 220 6.54 -11.75 9.70
CA GLN A 220 7.70 -11.89 8.83
C GLN A 220 7.31 -12.80 7.64
N PRO A 221 7.25 -12.29 6.40
CA PRO A 221 7.52 -10.89 6.03
C PRO A 221 6.43 -9.91 6.55
N PRO A 222 6.78 -8.62 6.77
CA PRO A 222 5.81 -7.57 7.10
C PRO A 222 4.74 -7.46 6.01
N LEU A 223 3.54 -6.98 6.31
CA LEU A 223 2.44 -6.85 5.33
C LEU A 223 1.99 -8.16 4.65
N ALA A 224 2.47 -9.34 5.08
CA ALA A 224 1.91 -10.62 4.63
C ALA A 224 0.40 -10.70 4.92
N ALA A 225 -0.35 -11.34 4.03
CA ALA A 225 -1.81 -11.43 4.12
C ALA A 225 -2.28 -11.87 5.53
N PRO A 226 -3.30 -11.22 6.12
CA PRO A 226 -4.18 -10.22 5.52
C PRO A 226 -3.74 -8.76 5.78
N ALA A 227 -2.50 -8.50 6.22
CA ALA A 227 -2.08 -7.16 6.62
C ALA A 227 -2.08 -6.14 5.47
N ARG A 228 -1.68 -6.55 4.27
CA ARG A 228 -1.80 -5.72 3.06
C ARG A 228 -3.24 -5.35 2.76
N GLU A 229 -4.16 -6.30 2.84
CA GLU A 229 -5.59 -6.08 2.62
C GLU A 229 -6.20 -5.15 3.68
N LEU A 230 -5.77 -5.25 4.94
CA LEU A 230 -6.22 -4.35 6.01
C LEU A 230 -5.79 -2.90 5.73
N VAL A 231 -4.53 -2.68 5.35
CA VAL A 231 -4.03 -1.34 4.98
C VAL A 231 -4.79 -0.79 3.77
N ASN A 232 -4.97 -1.61 2.73
CA ASN A 232 -5.69 -1.19 1.53
C ASN A 232 -7.16 -0.83 1.82
N ALA A 233 -7.84 -1.58 2.68
CA ALA A 233 -9.20 -1.26 3.10
C ALA A 233 -9.24 0.09 3.86
N LEU A 234 -8.32 0.34 4.78
CA LEU A 234 -8.24 1.62 5.52
C LEU A 234 -8.04 2.83 4.62
N LEU A 235 -7.32 2.69 3.50
CA LEU A 235 -7.15 3.79 2.53
C LEU A 235 -8.46 4.28 1.92
N HIS A 236 -9.44 3.41 1.79
CA HIS A 236 -10.72 3.74 1.15
C HIS A 236 -11.82 4.05 2.16
N LEU A 237 -11.70 3.58 3.40
CA LEU A 237 -12.68 3.87 4.46
C LEU A 237 -12.67 5.37 4.81
N HIS A 238 -13.85 5.93 5.10
CA HIS A 238 -14.02 7.35 5.41
C HIS A 238 -13.50 7.74 6.81
N LEU A 239 -12.17 7.81 6.95
CA LEU A 239 -11.48 8.16 8.20
C LEU A 239 -11.78 9.59 8.67
N GLU A 240 -12.13 10.50 7.76
CA GLU A 240 -12.43 11.91 8.05
C GLU A 240 -13.75 12.13 8.82
N SER A 241 -14.66 11.15 8.81
CA SER A 241 -15.91 11.19 9.57
C SER A 241 -15.64 11.25 11.09
N ALA A 242 -16.60 11.77 11.88
CA ALA A 242 -16.43 11.83 13.35
C ALA A 242 -16.17 10.45 13.98
N GLU A 243 -16.92 9.44 13.54
CA GLU A 243 -16.75 8.04 13.93
C GLU A 243 -15.43 7.46 13.43
N GLY A 244 -15.03 7.78 12.19
CA GLY A 244 -13.75 7.38 11.61
C GLY A 244 -12.55 7.96 12.37
N LYS A 245 -12.59 9.24 12.75
CA LYS A 245 -11.58 9.89 13.58
C LYS A 245 -11.49 9.25 14.96
N GLN A 246 -12.64 8.99 15.60
CA GLN A 246 -12.67 8.31 16.91
C GLN A 246 -12.07 6.89 16.85
N ALA A 247 -12.30 6.17 15.75
CA ALA A 247 -11.74 4.84 15.54
C ALA A 247 -10.23 4.87 15.20
N THR A 248 -9.80 5.88 14.43
CA THR A 248 -8.40 6.08 14.03
C THR A 248 -7.54 6.54 15.20
N PHE A 249 -8.10 7.38 16.09
CA PHE A 249 -7.46 7.92 17.29
C PHE A 249 -8.21 7.50 18.57
N PRO A 250 -8.01 6.26 19.06
CA PRO A 250 -8.72 5.77 20.24
C PRO A 250 -8.43 6.62 21.49
N ALA A 251 -9.45 6.93 22.28
CA ALA A 251 -9.32 7.79 23.46
C ALA A 251 -8.30 7.30 24.50
N ALA A 252 -8.08 5.99 24.61
CA ALA A 252 -7.11 5.42 25.54
C ALA A 252 -5.65 5.64 25.12
N ASP A 253 -5.39 5.62 23.81
CA ASP A 253 -4.06 5.83 23.24
C ASP A 253 -4.20 6.33 21.79
N PRO A 254 -4.32 7.67 21.59
CA PRO A 254 -4.61 8.25 20.28
C PRO A 254 -3.53 7.96 19.23
N LYS A 255 -2.27 7.75 19.65
CA LYS A 255 -1.13 7.53 18.77
C LYS A 255 -0.93 6.06 18.36
N ARG A 256 -1.60 5.12 19.05
CA ARG A 256 -1.42 3.66 18.89
C ARG A 256 -1.41 3.18 17.44
N ASN A 257 -2.43 3.56 16.67
CA ASN A 257 -2.62 3.10 15.30
C ASN A 257 -1.54 3.66 14.36
N ALA A 258 -1.26 4.96 14.48
CA ALA A 258 -0.22 5.64 13.71
C ALA A 258 1.18 5.05 14.02
N GLU A 259 1.53 4.90 15.31
CA GLU A 259 2.81 4.30 15.71
C GLU A 259 2.98 2.87 15.16
N HIS A 260 1.89 2.09 15.14
CA HIS A 260 1.92 0.74 14.60
C HIS A 260 2.18 0.72 13.09
N LEU A 261 1.54 1.61 12.33
CA LEU A 261 1.77 1.75 10.88
C LEU A 261 3.20 2.20 10.58
N VAL A 262 3.77 3.12 11.36
CA VAL A 262 5.17 3.54 11.22
C VAL A 262 6.12 2.38 11.50
N LYS A 263 5.84 1.55 12.52
CA LYS A 263 6.62 0.33 12.80
C LYS A 263 6.51 -0.70 11.68
N ILE A 264 5.34 -0.85 11.05
CA ILE A 264 5.15 -1.70 9.86
C ILE A 264 6.02 -1.18 8.72
N LEU A 265 5.99 0.13 8.46
CA LEU A 265 6.79 0.79 7.42
C LEU A 265 8.29 0.51 7.63
N ASP A 266 8.80 0.73 8.84
CA ASP A 266 10.21 0.48 9.19
C ASP A 266 10.64 -0.96 8.91
N LYS A 267 9.84 -1.94 9.33
CA LYS A 267 10.14 -3.35 9.07
C LYS A 267 10.00 -3.71 7.61
N ALA A 268 9.01 -3.15 6.90
CA ALA A 268 8.77 -3.45 5.49
C ALA A 268 9.89 -2.96 4.58
N ILE A 269 10.43 -1.76 4.83
CA ILE A 269 11.54 -1.21 4.02
C ILE A 269 12.77 -2.13 4.06
N VAL A 270 13.04 -2.76 5.20
CA VAL A 270 14.19 -3.66 5.38
C VAL A 270 13.92 -5.06 4.81
N ALA A 271 12.67 -5.53 4.88
CA ALA A 271 12.34 -6.92 4.55
C ALA A 271 12.16 -7.21 3.06
N TYR A 272 11.82 -6.19 2.26
CA TYR A 272 11.52 -6.33 0.84
C TYR A 272 12.65 -5.77 -0.03
N PRO A 273 12.91 -6.36 -1.22
CA PRO A 273 13.90 -5.81 -2.14
C PRO A 273 13.37 -4.55 -2.84
N ASP A 274 14.26 -3.65 -3.24
CA ASP A 274 13.93 -2.34 -3.84
C ASP A 274 12.85 -2.37 -4.92
N LYS A 275 12.90 -3.38 -5.80
CA LYS A 275 11.94 -3.58 -6.90
C LYS A 275 10.50 -3.80 -6.46
N ASP A 276 10.29 -4.35 -5.25
CA ASP A 276 8.97 -4.71 -4.73
C ASP A 276 8.45 -3.64 -3.73
N LEU A 277 9.30 -2.67 -3.35
CA LEU A 277 8.96 -1.61 -2.39
C LEU A 277 7.88 -0.68 -2.92
N ASP A 278 7.93 -0.31 -4.21
CA ASP A 278 6.98 0.62 -4.83
C ASP A 278 5.53 0.12 -4.66
N ASP A 279 5.26 -1.15 -4.97
CA ASP A 279 3.92 -1.73 -4.87
C ASP A 279 3.53 -2.12 -3.44
N THR A 280 4.50 -2.39 -2.56
CA THR A 280 4.26 -2.92 -1.22
C THR A 280 4.10 -1.84 -0.17
N ILE A 281 4.89 -0.79 -0.26
CA ILE A 281 5.02 0.22 0.80
C ILE A 281 4.20 1.47 0.51
N THR A 282 3.99 1.80 -0.77
CA THR A 282 3.19 2.98 -1.16
C THR A 282 1.81 3.04 -0.47
N PRO A 283 1.03 1.95 -0.34
CA PRO A 283 -0.23 1.99 0.40
C PRO A 283 -0.08 2.41 1.87
N VAL A 284 1.00 1.99 2.54
CA VAL A 284 1.28 2.35 3.94
C VAL A 284 1.64 3.83 4.05
N VAL A 285 2.50 4.33 3.15
CA VAL A 285 2.88 5.75 3.12
C VAL A 285 1.65 6.63 2.87
N THR A 286 0.82 6.27 1.89
CA THR A 286 -0.42 6.99 1.59
C THR A 286 -1.37 6.99 2.79
N LEU A 287 -1.50 5.86 3.50
CA LEU A 287 -2.37 5.79 4.68
C LEU A 287 -1.84 6.67 5.82
N LEU A 288 -0.52 6.68 6.05
CA LEU A 288 0.11 7.54 7.05
C LEU A 288 -0.12 9.03 6.74
N ARG A 289 -0.01 9.42 5.48
CA ARG A 289 -0.32 10.80 5.02
C ARG A 289 -1.77 11.17 5.30
N SER A 290 -2.72 10.32 4.90
CA SER A 290 -4.15 10.54 5.16
C SER A 290 -4.46 10.63 6.66
N ILE A 291 -3.84 9.78 7.49
CA ILE A 291 -3.99 9.83 8.95
C ILE A 291 -3.41 11.13 9.51
N TYR A 292 -2.25 11.57 9.04
CA TYR A 292 -1.59 12.79 9.53
C TYR A 292 -2.45 14.04 9.30
N GLU A 293 -3.09 14.16 8.14
CA GLU A 293 -3.94 15.32 7.80
C GLU A 293 -5.15 15.46 8.75
N ILE A 294 -5.68 14.34 9.26
CA ILE A 294 -6.83 14.33 10.19
C ILE A 294 -6.44 14.20 11.66
N ALA A 295 -5.15 14.06 11.96
CA ALA A 295 -4.65 13.76 13.29
C ALA A 295 -4.72 14.96 14.24
N PRO A 296 -5.03 14.76 15.54
CA PRO A 296 -4.80 15.77 16.56
C PRO A 296 -3.32 16.11 16.72
N ASP A 297 -3.01 17.32 17.18
CA ASP A 297 -1.64 17.83 17.33
C ASP A 297 -0.70 16.85 18.06
N ALA A 298 -1.17 16.23 19.16
CA ALA A 298 -0.36 15.28 19.92
C ALA A 298 0.07 14.04 19.09
N VAL A 299 -0.78 13.59 18.16
CA VAL A 299 -0.47 12.47 17.25
C VAL A 299 0.41 12.94 16.11
N GLN A 300 0.19 14.15 15.57
CA GLN A 300 1.08 14.76 14.58
C GLN A 300 2.51 14.88 15.10
N THR A 301 2.70 15.41 16.32
CA THR A 301 4.02 15.50 16.95
C THR A 301 4.66 14.13 17.17
N ALA A 302 3.86 13.11 17.54
CA ALA A 302 4.37 11.74 17.68
C ALA A 302 4.84 11.16 16.34
N MET A 303 4.08 11.37 15.26
CA MET A 303 4.45 10.93 13.90
C MET A 303 5.70 11.66 13.41
N GLN A 304 5.77 12.99 13.58
CA GLN A 304 6.94 13.80 13.25
C GLN A 304 8.20 13.25 13.95
N LYS A 305 8.13 12.97 15.25
CA LYS A 305 9.25 12.44 16.03
C LYS A 305 9.74 11.06 15.54
N MET A 306 8.86 10.24 14.97
CA MET A 306 9.21 8.89 14.50
C MET A 306 9.71 8.86 13.06
N ILE A 307 9.29 9.81 12.22
CA ILE A 307 9.51 9.78 10.77
C ILE A 307 10.55 10.82 10.32
N LEU A 308 10.57 12.01 10.93
CA LEU A 308 11.52 13.07 10.58
C LEU A 308 12.87 12.84 11.26
N PRO A 309 13.97 13.35 10.67
CA PRO A 309 15.28 13.22 11.28
C PRO A 309 15.36 13.88 12.66
N THR A 310 15.91 13.15 13.64
CA THR A 310 16.12 13.70 14.98
C THR A 310 17.43 14.49 15.05
N PRO A 311 17.63 15.36 16.07
CA PRO A 311 18.89 16.08 16.22
C PRO A 311 20.11 15.15 16.31
N GLU A 312 19.96 13.96 16.88
CA GLU A 312 21.02 12.95 16.99
C GLU A 312 21.41 12.35 15.64
N GLU A 313 20.48 12.29 14.67
CA GLU A 313 20.79 11.82 13.32
C GLU A 313 21.69 12.79 12.54
N ARG A 314 21.81 14.04 13.00
CA ARG A 314 22.69 15.05 12.40
C ARG A 314 24.12 14.97 12.92
N ASP A 315 24.45 14.01 13.77
CA ASP A 315 25.85 13.72 14.13
C ASP A 315 26.63 13.16 12.93
N GLU A 316 25.93 12.53 11.97
CA GLU A 316 26.44 12.07 10.67
C GLU A 316 25.68 12.77 9.52
N PRO A 317 26.17 12.68 8.26
CA PRO A 317 25.40 13.14 7.11
C PRO A 317 24.04 12.42 7.02
N LEU A 318 22.98 13.20 6.79
CA LEU A 318 21.62 12.67 6.67
C LEU A 318 21.54 11.59 5.58
N GLY A 319 20.84 10.49 5.88
CA GLY A 319 20.73 9.35 4.98
C GLY A 319 21.84 8.30 5.11
N LYS A 320 22.83 8.48 6.00
CA LYS A 320 23.90 7.48 6.22
C LYS A 320 23.63 6.49 7.34
N SER A 321 22.76 6.82 8.29
CA SER A 321 22.42 5.93 9.39
C SER A 321 21.43 4.82 8.96
N ASP A 322 21.30 3.77 9.79
CA ASP A 322 20.37 2.65 9.58
C ASP A 322 18.98 2.87 10.24
N THR A 323 18.62 4.14 10.46
CA THR A 323 17.33 4.52 11.05
C THR A 323 16.23 4.62 9.99
N LEU A 324 14.96 4.64 10.42
CA LEU A 324 13.82 4.85 9.52
C LEU A 324 13.94 6.17 8.74
N PRO A 325 14.19 7.35 9.37
CA PRO A 325 14.29 8.60 8.63
C PRO A 325 15.38 8.56 7.55
N SER A 326 16.58 8.05 7.86
CA SER A 326 17.66 7.91 6.88
C SER A 326 17.30 6.99 5.71
N ARG A 327 16.64 5.85 5.98
CA ARG A 327 16.15 4.97 4.91
C ARG A 327 15.10 5.65 4.04
N LEU A 328 14.19 6.43 4.64
CA LEU A 328 13.19 7.20 3.90
C LEU A 328 13.82 8.29 3.03
N LEU A 329 14.84 9.01 3.52
CA LEU A 329 15.57 10.01 2.73
C LEU A 329 16.31 9.39 1.54
N ASN A 330 16.89 8.21 1.71
CA ASN A 330 17.50 7.49 0.58
C ASN A 330 16.45 7.05 -0.44
N LEU A 331 15.30 6.53 0.02
CA LEU A 331 14.19 6.15 -0.87
C LEU A 331 13.55 7.36 -1.57
N SER A 332 13.56 8.54 -0.95
CA SER A 332 13.08 9.80 -1.56
C SER A 332 13.99 10.33 -2.66
N THR A 333 15.16 9.70 -2.89
CA THR A 333 16.09 10.01 -3.99
C THR A 333 16.35 8.82 -4.92
N SER A 334 15.82 7.64 -4.59
CA SER A 334 16.00 6.42 -5.38
C SER A 334 15.31 6.51 -6.74
N ALA A 335 16.05 6.13 -7.80
CA ALA A 335 15.52 6.06 -9.16
C ALA A 335 14.64 4.82 -9.40
N ASN A 336 14.82 3.76 -8.60
CA ASN A 336 14.14 2.48 -8.79
C ASN A 336 12.70 2.47 -8.25
N THR A 337 12.33 3.46 -7.43
CA THR A 337 11.05 3.52 -6.71
C THR A 337 10.33 4.82 -7.04
N ALA A 338 9.95 4.99 -8.31
CA ALA A 338 9.50 6.29 -8.83
C ALA A 338 8.22 6.80 -8.13
N THR A 339 7.26 5.92 -7.85
CA THR A 339 5.99 6.31 -7.22
C THR A 339 6.14 6.50 -5.70
N LEU A 340 6.92 5.64 -5.04
CA LEU A 340 7.23 5.75 -3.63
C LEU A 340 8.08 6.98 -3.34
N ARG A 341 9.03 7.32 -4.22
CA ARG A 341 9.88 8.52 -4.11
C ARG A 341 9.03 9.78 -3.96
N GLY A 342 8.07 9.98 -4.85
CA GLY A 342 7.15 11.11 -4.79
C GLY A 342 6.29 11.08 -3.52
N SER A 343 5.77 9.90 -3.17
CA SER A 343 4.91 9.72 -2.00
C SER A 343 5.63 10.00 -0.68
N ILE A 344 6.89 9.58 -0.54
CA ILE A 344 7.73 9.85 0.65
C ILE A 344 8.02 11.34 0.73
N SER A 345 8.45 11.98 -0.36
CA SER A 345 8.73 13.42 -0.34
C SER A 345 7.49 14.25 -0.01
N SER A 346 6.32 13.88 -0.54
CA SER A 346 5.06 14.50 -0.13
C SER A 346 4.73 14.28 1.34
N MET A 347 4.95 13.07 1.88
CA MET A 347 4.78 12.79 3.31
C MET A 347 5.70 13.66 4.17
N LEU A 348 6.99 13.75 3.83
CA LEU A 348 7.95 14.56 4.59
C LEU A 348 7.61 16.07 4.54
N PHE A 349 7.07 16.54 3.41
CA PHE A 349 6.58 17.92 3.27
C PHE A 349 5.32 18.17 4.10
N GLU A 350 4.36 17.25 4.12
CA GLU A 350 3.15 17.31 4.96
C GLU A 350 3.51 17.29 6.45
N LEU A 351 4.42 16.41 6.86
CA LEU A 351 4.98 16.37 8.21
C LEU A 351 5.70 17.67 8.60
N SER A 352 6.16 18.44 7.62
CA SER A 352 6.76 19.77 7.81
C SER A 352 5.75 20.91 7.65
N HIS A 353 4.48 20.63 7.95
CA HIS A 353 3.36 21.59 7.90
C HIS A 353 3.14 22.25 6.53
N LYS A 354 3.57 21.58 5.44
CA LYS A 354 3.52 22.13 4.08
C LYS A 354 4.26 23.47 3.96
N ASP A 355 5.22 23.71 4.86
CA ASP A 355 6.06 24.90 4.86
C ASP A 355 7.43 24.57 4.28
N PRO A 356 7.86 25.24 3.20
CA PRO A 356 9.13 24.94 2.53
C PRO A 356 10.36 25.18 3.43
N ALA A 357 10.31 26.18 4.32
CA ALA A 357 11.41 26.48 5.24
C ALA A 357 11.56 25.37 6.30
N THR A 358 10.45 24.99 6.94
CA THR A 358 10.41 23.87 7.90
C THR A 358 10.80 22.55 7.24
N PHE A 359 10.39 22.32 5.99
CA PHE A 359 10.76 21.13 5.25
C PHE A 359 12.27 21.04 5.03
N VAL A 360 12.90 22.10 4.49
CA VAL A 360 14.35 22.17 4.31
C VAL A 360 15.08 22.05 5.66
N HIS A 361 14.56 22.69 6.71
CA HIS A 361 15.11 22.58 8.05
C HIS A 361 15.13 21.14 8.54
N ASN A 362 14.06 20.36 8.31
CA ASN A 362 13.94 18.99 8.80
C ASN A 362 14.78 17.99 8.00
N VAL A 363 14.70 18.03 6.66
CA VAL A 363 15.26 16.98 5.79
C VAL A 363 16.58 17.37 5.11
N GLY A 364 16.98 18.64 5.20
CA GLY A 364 18.15 19.18 4.50
C GLY A 364 17.83 19.60 3.05
N TYR A 365 18.55 20.60 2.55
CA TYR A 365 18.28 21.18 1.22
C TYR A 365 18.51 20.19 0.08
N GLY A 366 19.52 19.31 0.20
CA GLY A 366 19.82 18.29 -0.80
C GLY A 366 18.64 17.35 -1.09
N PHE A 367 17.95 16.88 -0.05
CA PHE A 367 16.78 16.02 -0.18
C PHE A 367 15.51 16.80 -0.56
N ALA A 368 15.36 18.04 -0.08
CA ALA A 368 14.16 18.85 -0.31
C ALA A 368 14.07 19.46 -1.72
N SER A 369 15.21 19.91 -2.28
CA SER A 369 15.26 20.74 -3.50
C SER A 369 14.58 20.08 -4.72
N GLY A 370 14.81 18.79 -4.94
CA GLY A 370 14.20 18.05 -6.05
C GLY A 370 12.67 18.01 -5.98
N TYR A 371 12.12 17.82 -4.77
CA TYR A 371 10.67 17.82 -4.57
C TYR A 371 10.06 19.22 -4.75
N LEU A 372 10.66 20.24 -4.13
CA LEU A 372 10.19 21.63 -4.23
C LEU A 372 10.18 22.13 -5.67
N MET A 373 11.25 21.84 -6.44
CA MET A 373 11.33 22.19 -7.85
C MET A 373 10.28 21.47 -8.69
N SER A 374 10.09 20.16 -8.48
CA SER A 374 9.08 19.38 -9.23
C SER A 374 7.63 19.83 -8.97
N ASN A 375 7.35 20.40 -7.79
CA ASN A 375 6.03 20.90 -7.40
C ASN A 375 5.88 22.43 -7.60
N ASN A 376 6.85 23.10 -8.24
CA ASN A 376 6.85 24.56 -8.44
C ASN A 376 6.72 25.39 -7.15
N ILE A 377 7.26 24.89 -6.04
CA ILE A 377 7.24 25.57 -4.75
C ILE A 377 8.49 26.45 -4.65
N GLN A 378 8.30 27.77 -4.66
CA GLN A 378 9.39 28.73 -4.57
C GLN A 378 9.86 28.89 -3.13
N MET A 379 11.18 28.86 -2.94
CA MET A 379 11.82 29.16 -1.66
C MET A 379 12.16 30.66 -1.61
N PRO A 380 11.82 31.37 -0.52
CA PRO A 380 12.32 32.73 -0.31
C PRO A 380 13.85 32.73 -0.20
N ASP A 381 14.52 33.62 -0.91
CA ASP A 381 16.00 33.73 -0.93
C ASP A 381 16.60 33.93 0.47
N ASP A 382 15.85 34.57 1.37
CA ASP A 382 16.25 34.83 2.75
C ASP A 382 16.34 33.54 3.57
N VAL A 383 15.51 32.54 3.26
CA VAL A 383 15.51 31.23 3.94
C VAL A 383 16.69 30.39 3.46
N ILE A 384 17.03 30.45 2.17
CA ILE A 384 18.22 29.80 1.61
C ILE A 384 19.49 30.36 2.26
N LYS A 385 19.55 31.69 2.48
CA LYS A 385 20.68 32.36 3.13
C LYS A 385 20.72 32.15 4.64
N ALA A 386 19.58 32.15 5.32
CA ALA A 386 19.48 31.88 6.75
C ALA A 386 19.89 30.44 7.07
N HIS A 387 19.51 29.45 6.27
CA HIS A 387 19.95 28.05 6.46
C HIS A 387 21.46 27.83 6.25
N ALA A 388 22.16 28.75 5.57
CA ALA A 388 23.61 28.70 5.43
C ALA A 388 24.35 29.27 6.65
N HIS A 389 23.69 30.05 7.51
CA HIS A 389 24.37 30.80 8.58
C HIS A 389 23.69 30.74 9.96
N GLU A 390 22.46 30.27 10.09
CA GLU A 390 21.71 30.39 11.33
C GLU A 390 20.69 29.24 11.55
N ASN A 391 20.84 28.61 12.72
CA ASN A 391 19.78 28.12 13.61
C ASN A 391 19.31 26.66 13.52
N ALA A 392 19.77 25.88 14.50
CA ALA A 392 18.94 24.93 15.23
C ALA A 392 18.95 25.32 16.73
N ASN A 393 17.91 24.94 17.49
CA ASN A 393 17.56 25.36 18.86
C ASN A 393 18.69 25.34 19.94
N ASP A 394 19.88 24.82 19.65
CA ASP A 394 21.05 24.77 20.54
C ASP A 394 22.23 25.67 20.10
N GLY A 395 22.08 26.47 19.03
CA GLY A 395 23.13 27.41 18.57
C GLY A 395 24.27 26.77 17.77
N ILE A 396 24.13 25.49 17.37
CA ILE A 396 25.14 24.76 16.60
C ILE A 396 24.75 24.79 15.11
N PRO A 397 25.57 25.39 14.24
CA PRO A 397 25.24 25.51 12.82
C PRO A 397 25.29 24.15 12.10
N ILE A 398 24.45 24.00 11.08
CA ILE A 398 24.24 22.76 10.31
C ILE A 398 24.72 22.99 8.88
N ASN A 399 25.40 22.01 8.30
CA ASN A 399 25.79 22.03 6.92
C ASN A 399 24.56 21.87 6.01
N PRO A 400 24.26 22.85 5.13
CA PRO A 400 23.06 22.82 4.29
C PRO A 400 23.09 21.71 3.23
N ILE A 401 24.28 21.18 2.90
CA ILE A 401 24.46 20.13 1.88
C ILE A 401 24.27 18.74 2.51
N THR A 402 24.99 18.45 3.59
CA THR A 402 25.00 17.12 4.23
C THR A 402 23.91 16.96 5.28
N GLY A 403 23.36 18.06 5.80
CA GLY A 403 22.46 18.08 6.95
C GLY A 403 23.14 17.72 8.28
N GLN A 404 24.46 17.53 8.28
CA GLN A 404 25.27 17.22 9.46
C GLN A 404 25.53 18.48 10.27
N ARG A 405 25.67 18.35 11.59
CA ARG A 405 26.12 19.45 12.45
C ARG A 405 27.60 19.74 12.21
N LEU A 406 27.95 21.02 12.07
CA LEU A 406 29.32 21.45 11.76
C LEU A 406 30.34 21.09 12.85
N ASP A 407 29.91 20.94 14.11
CA ASP A 407 30.78 20.54 15.21
C ASP A 407 31.20 19.05 15.15
N LYS A 408 30.46 18.24 14.40
CA LYS A 408 30.69 16.80 14.22
C LYS A 408 31.32 16.44 12.88
N GLU A 409 31.42 17.40 11.96
CA GLU A 409 32.09 17.15 10.69
C GLU A 409 33.58 16.84 10.91
N GLU A 410 34.04 15.75 10.32
CA GLU A 410 35.47 15.46 10.25
C GLU A 410 36.14 16.60 9.48
N HIS A 411 36.90 17.40 10.20
CA HIS A 411 37.78 18.37 9.58
C HIS A 411 38.90 17.58 8.93
N VAL A 412 38.75 17.33 7.62
CA VAL A 412 39.82 16.77 6.82
C VAL A 412 40.97 17.78 6.88
N HIS A 413 41.94 17.51 7.74
CA HIS A 413 43.24 18.16 7.71
C HIS A 413 43.94 17.71 6.42
N MET A 414 43.55 18.32 5.31
CA MET A 414 44.39 18.31 4.13
C MET A 414 45.63 19.12 4.49
N GLU A 415 46.81 18.55 4.26
CA GLU A 415 48.02 19.36 4.32
C GLU A 415 47.83 20.57 3.40
N PRO A 416 48.21 21.77 3.85
CA PRO A 416 48.08 22.95 3.02
C PRO A 416 48.82 22.69 1.71
N MET A 417 48.06 22.62 0.61
CA MET A 417 48.60 22.34 -0.72
C MET A 417 49.81 23.22 -0.99
N THR A 418 50.84 22.61 -1.58
CA THR A 418 51.99 23.36 -2.10
C THR A 418 51.54 24.34 -3.18
N GLN A 419 52.33 25.38 -3.44
CA GLN A 419 51.97 26.39 -4.44
C GLN A 419 51.77 25.78 -5.84
N GLU A 420 52.57 24.76 -6.19
CA GLU A 420 52.45 24.02 -7.45
C GLU A 420 51.17 23.17 -7.52
N GLU A 421 50.74 22.57 -6.41
CA GLU A 421 49.48 21.83 -6.35
C GLU A 421 48.26 22.76 -6.46
N LYS A 422 48.33 23.94 -5.84
CA LYS A 422 47.29 24.97 -5.98
C LYS A 422 47.14 25.44 -7.42
N GLU A 423 48.25 25.65 -8.13
CA GLU A 423 48.25 26.05 -9.54
C GLU A 423 47.65 24.96 -10.42
N ARG A 424 48.04 23.69 -10.23
CA ARG A 424 47.45 22.56 -10.97
C ARG A 424 45.96 22.35 -10.67
N GLU A 425 45.53 22.54 -9.43
CA GLU A 425 44.11 22.41 -9.07
C GLU A 425 43.29 23.60 -9.61
N ALA A 426 43.86 24.80 -9.64
CA ALA A 426 43.27 25.96 -10.30
C ALA A 426 43.12 25.75 -11.81
N GLU A 427 44.11 25.16 -12.50
CA GLU A 427 44.02 24.78 -13.90
C GLU A 427 42.92 23.73 -14.13
N ARG A 428 42.84 22.69 -13.27
CA ARG A 428 41.77 21.70 -13.34
C ARG A 428 40.39 22.33 -13.17
N LEU A 429 40.22 23.23 -12.21
CA LEU A 429 38.98 23.96 -11.98
C LEU A 429 38.63 24.84 -13.19
N PHE A 430 39.61 25.54 -13.77
CA PHE A 430 39.42 26.35 -14.97
C PHE A 430 38.85 25.52 -16.13
N VAL A 431 39.44 24.35 -16.40
CA VAL A 431 38.96 23.43 -17.43
C VAL A 431 37.55 22.90 -17.11
N LEU A 432 37.25 22.62 -15.84
CA LEU A 432 35.90 22.22 -15.42
C LEU A 432 34.86 23.32 -15.67
N PHE A 433 35.18 24.58 -15.35
CA PHE A 433 34.31 25.72 -15.62
C PHE A 433 34.10 25.93 -17.12
N GLU A 434 35.14 25.79 -17.95
CA GLU A 434 35.00 25.88 -19.41
C GLU A 434 34.13 24.75 -19.98
N ARG A 435 34.31 23.51 -19.51
CA ARG A 435 33.48 22.38 -19.92
C ARG A 435 32.02 22.57 -19.51
N LEU A 436 31.77 23.09 -18.30
CA LEU A 436 30.43 23.37 -17.81
C LEU A 436 29.77 24.50 -18.63
N LYS A 437 30.52 25.56 -18.98
CA LYS A 437 30.09 26.64 -19.88
C LYS A 437 29.77 26.10 -21.29
N ALA A 438 30.57 25.16 -21.79
CA ALA A 438 30.35 24.51 -23.09
C ALA A 438 29.12 23.59 -23.13
N THR A 439 28.72 22.99 -21.99
CA THR A 439 27.48 22.19 -21.91
C THR A 439 26.19 23.02 -21.96
N GLY A 440 26.25 24.35 -21.80
CA GLY A 440 25.13 25.27 -22.03
C GLY A 440 23.98 25.21 -21.01
N VAL A 441 24.09 24.38 -19.96
CA VAL A 441 23.03 24.17 -18.95
C VAL A 441 23.04 25.25 -17.85
N VAL A 442 24.19 25.88 -17.57
CA VAL A 442 24.30 26.94 -16.56
C VAL A 442 25.29 28.01 -17.04
N ASN A 443 24.88 29.28 -17.03
CA ASN A 443 25.71 30.42 -17.44
C ASN A 443 26.51 30.96 -16.24
N VAL A 444 27.44 30.15 -15.72
CA VAL A 444 28.29 30.53 -14.58
C VAL A 444 29.44 31.40 -15.09
N GLN A 445 29.56 32.64 -14.61
CA GLN A 445 30.73 33.47 -14.89
C GLN A 445 31.95 32.87 -14.20
N ASN A 446 33.01 32.61 -14.97
CA ASN A 446 34.24 32.06 -14.42
C ASN A 446 34.83 33.08 -13.42
N PRO A 447 35.05 32.72 -12.15
CA PRO A 447 35.60 33.64 -11.14
C PRO A 447 36.99 34.18 -11.54
N VAL A 448 37.75 33.46 -12.38
CA VAL A 448 39.02 33.93 -12.94
C VAL A 448 38.80 35.03 -14.00
N GLU A 449 37.80 34.89 -14.88
CA GLU A 449 37.39 35.96 -15.82
C GLU A 449 36.91 37.20 -15.05
N GLN A 450 36.18 37.01 -13.94
CA GLN A 450 35.69 38.10 -13.10
C GLN A 450 36.84 38.80 -12.36
N ALA A 451 37.84 38.05 -11.88
CA ALA A 451 39.05 38.57 -11.27
C ALA A 451 39.92 39.36 -12.27
N TYR A 452 40.08 38.87 -13.51
CA TYR A 452 40.74 39.59 -14.61
C TYR A 452 40.01 40.89 -14.96
N ARG A 453 38.68 40.86 -15.07
CA ARG A 453 37.86 42.06 -15.35
C ARG A 453 37.87 43.07 -14.20
N SER A 454 38.02 42.61 -12.97
CA SER A 454 38.10 43.47 -11.78
C SER A 454 39.48 44.09 -11.54
N GLY A 455 40.49 43.76 -12.36
CA GLY A 455 41.84 44.29 -12.25
C GLY A 455 42.64 43.75 -11.04
N ARG A 456 42.23 42.62 -10.46
CA ARG A 456 42.91 41.97 -9.31
C ARG A 456 44.05 41.02 -9.69
N ILE A 457 44.24 40.77 -10.98
CA ILE A 457 45.30 39.93 -11.53
C ILE A 457 46.21 40.82 -12.36
N GLN A 458 47.50 40.85 -12.01
CA GLN A 458 48.54 41.56 -12.75
C GLN A 458 49.51 40.50 -13.26
N GLU A 459 49.67 40.38 -14.58
CA GLU A 459 50.71 39.53 -15.17
C GLU A 459 52.07 40.03 -14.67
N LEU A 460 52.82 39.17 -13.98
CA LEU A 460 54.21 39.46 -13.64
C LEU A 460 55.01 39.43 -14.94
N PRO A 461 55.87 40.42 -15.21
CA PRO A 461 56.75 40.37 -16.37
C PRO A 461 57.73 39.19 -16.22
N ASP A 462 57.83 38.38 -17.26
CA ASP A 462 58.92 37.42 -17.47
C ASP A 462 60.23 38.21 -17.60
N ASP A 463 60.89 38.47 -16.46
CA ASP A 463 62.33 38.69 -16.37
C ASP A 463 62.73 38.76 -14.88
N SER A 464 63.15 37.62 -14.34
CA SER A 464 64.04 37.50 -13.17
C SER A 464 64.67 36.10 -13.24
N ASP A 465 65.93 36.06 -13.67
CA ASP A 465 66.81 34.88 -13.73
C ASP A 465 66.78 34.00 -12.45
#